data_AF-A0A9X9QCK3-F1
#
_entry.id   AF-A0A9X9QCK3-F1
#
_cell.length_a   1.000
_cell.length_b   1.000
_cell.length_c   1.000
_cell.angle_alpha   90.00
_cell.angle_beta   90.00
_cell.angle_gamma   90.00
#
_symmetry.space_group_name_H-M   'P 1'
#
loop_
_entity.id
_entity.type
_entity.pdbx_description
1 polymer ?
#
loop_
_entity_poly.entity_id
_entity_poly.type
_entity_poly.pdbx_seq_one_letter_code
_entity_poly.pdbx_strand_id
1 'polypeptide(L)'
;MKCSTLVSVTSILSIIRPALALDGYTCLGQNITHDFLMSNIDKHYHNILEHFPLHPFFTTDGAIIYCDVLYNFAGHDTPPDGNSMIRISFYKSKAIYGVQAYVSSQVHECQPIAIWS
;
A
#
# COMPACT_ATOMS: atom_id res chain seq x y z
N MET A 1 -19.72 48.80 -12.72
CA MET A 1 -18.79 47.90 -13.43
C MET A 1 -18.84 46.55 -12.73
N LYS A 2 -19.29 45.51 -13.43
CA LYS A 2 -19.42 44.14 -12.89
C LYS A 2 -18.10 43.42 -13.18
N CYS A 3 -17.34 43.08 -12.15
CA CYS A 3 -16.14 42.24 -12.32
C CYS A 3 -16.57 40.78 -12.29
N SER A 4 -16.40 40.14 -13.45
CA SER A 4 -16.70 38.75 -13.73
C SER A 4 -15.85 37.80 -12.89
N THR A 5 -16.51 36.79 -12.35
CA THR A 5 -15.95 35.56 -11.81
C THR A 5 -15.11 34.83 -12.86
N LEU A 6 -13.83 34.59 -12.57
CA LEU A 6 -13.04 33.61 -13.30
C LEU A 6 -13.19 32.25 -12.59
N VAL A 7 -13.95 31.37 -13.22
CA VAL A 7 -14.03 29.94 -12.89
C VAL A 7 -12.68 29.32 -13.26
N SER A 8 -11.87 28.96 -12.27
CA SER A 8 -10.69 28.13 -12.49
C SER A 8 -11.14 26.68 -12.65
N VAL A 9 -11.35 26.26 -13.90
CA VAL A 9 -11.46 24.85 -14.27
C VAL A 9 -10.04 24.29 -14.28
N THR A 10 -9.55 23.85 -13.12
CA THR A 10 -8.40 22.94 -13.09
C THR A 10 -8.91 21.53 -13.27
N SER A 11 -9.00 21.14 -14.54
CA SER A 11 -9.03 19.77 -15.01
C SER A 11 -7.82 19.02 -14.44
N ILE A 12 -8.02 17.94 -13.71
CA ILE A 12 -7.10 16.81 -13.78
C ILE A 12 -7.93 15.58 -14.12
N LEU A 13 -7.74 15.17 -15.36
CA LEU A 13 -8.23 13.94 -15.97
C LEU A 13 -8.16 12.79 -14.97
N SER A 14 -9.19 11.93 -15.03
CA SER A 14 -9.09 10.52 -14.69
C SER A 14 -7.80 9.94 -15.27
N ILE A 15 -6.76 9.82 -14.45
CA ILE A 15 -5.60 9.01 -14.79
C ILE A 15 -6.04 7.57 -14.53
N ILE A 16 -6.54 6.95 -15.60
CA ILE A 16 -6.38 5.53 -15.91
C ILE A 16 -5.16 5.05 -15.11
N ARG A 17 -5.35 4.30 -14.02
CA ARG A 17 -4.24 3.76 -13.24
C ARG A 17 -3.41 2.93 -14.22
N PRO A 18 -2.29 3.42 -14.75
CA PRO A 18 -1.42 2.54 -15.48
C PRO A 18 -1.01 1.52 -14.42
N ALA A 19 -0.87 0.26 -14.80
CA ALA A 19 -0.01 -0.64 -14.05
C ALA A 19 1.41 -0.06 -14.17
N LEU A 20 1.68 1.07 -13.49
CA LEU A 20 3.00 1.58 -13.28
C LEU A 20 3.69 0.47 -12.53
N ALA A 21 4.68 -0.12 -13.18
CA ALA A 21 5.59 -1.00 -12.50
C ALA A 21 6.20 -0.16 -11.36
N LEU A 22 5.89 -0.54 -10.13
CA LEU A 22 6.39 0.11 -8.93
C LEU A 22 7.66 -0.63 -8.52
N ASP A 23 8.74 0.11 -8.30
CA ASP A 23 9.98 -0.46 -7.74
C ASP A 23 9.82 -0.78 -6.24
N GLY A 24 8.79 -0.21 -5.61
CA GLY A 24 8.50 -0.40 -4.21
C GLY A 24 7.81 0.80 -3.60
N TYR A 25 8.01 0.99 -2.30
CA TYR A 25 7.46 2.09 -1.52
C TYR A 25 8.53 2.67 -0.60
N THR A 26 8.56 3.99 -0.45
CA THR A 26 9.35 4.66 0.58
C THR A 26 8.51 4.82 1.85
N CYS A 27 8.93 4.15 2.91
CA CYS A 27 8.33 4.19 4.25
C CYS A 27 9.34 4.78 5.24
N LEU A 28 9.01 5.90 5.90
CA LEU A 28 9.91 6.54 6.89
C LEU A 28 11.35 6.75 6.35
N GLY A 29 11.46 7.18 5.08
CA GLY A 29 12.74 7.42 4.41
C GLY A 29 13.50 6.15 3.98
N GLN A 30 12.94 4.96 4.19
CA GLN A 30 13.52 3.68 3.79
C GLN A 30 12.77 3.07 2.62
N ASN A 31 13.50 2.46 1.70
CA ASN A 31 12.94 1.82 0.53
C ASN A 31 12.53 0.37 0.84
N ILE A 32 11.26 0.09 0.67
CA ILE A 32 10.68 -1.25 0.74
C ILE A 32 10.46 -1.75 -0.68
N THR A 33 11.26 -2.72 -1.08
CA THR A 33 11.26 -3.23 -2.46
C THR A 33 9.94 -3.89 -2.83
N HIS A 34 9.56 -3.79 -4.10
CA HIS A 34 8.40 -4.49 -4.65
C HIS A 34 8.43 -6.00 -4.37
N ASP A 35 9.58 -6.65 -4.56
CA ASP A 35 9.74 -8.10 -4.35
C ASP A 35 9.42 -8.53 -2.91
N PHE A 36 9.88 -7.75 -1.92
CA PHE A 36 9.56 -7.98 -0.51
C PHE A 36 8.04 -7.90 -0.27
N LEU A 37 7.37 -6.90 -0.84
CA LEU A 37 5.92 -6.71 -0.69
C LEU A 37 5.16 -7.87 -1.34
N MET A 38 5.50 -8.20 -2.59
CA MET A 38 4.83 -9.26 -3.34
C MET A 38 5.03 -10.64 -2.72
N SER A 39 6.24 -10.96 -2.23
CA SER A 39 6.49 -12.22 -1.52
C SER A 39 5.59 -12.38 -0.27
N ASN A 40 5.36 -11.29 0.48
CA ASN A 40 4.46 -11.34 1.65
C ASN A 40 2.98 -11.40 1.25
N ILE A 41 2.57 -10.69 0.20
CA ILE A 41 1.23 -10.80 -0.39
C ILE A 41 0.98 -12.25 -0.83
N ASP A 42 1.92 -12.85 -1.55
CA ASP A 42 1.77 -14.22 -2.05
C ASP A 42 1.62 -15.22 -0.91
N LYS A 43 2.47 -15.15 0.13
CA LYS A 43 2.35 -16.02 1.30
C LYS A 43 0.99 -15.88 1.99
N HIS A 44 0.55 -14.64 2.22
CA HIS A 44 -0.73 -14.38 2.88
C HIS A 44 -1.92 -14.83 2.02
N TYR A 45 -1.88 -14.55 0.72
CA TYR A 45 -2.89 -14.97 -0.24
C TYR A 45 -3.07 -16.48 -0.26
N HIS A 46 -1.97 -17.24 -0.39
CA HIS A 46 -2.02 -18.70 -0.39
C HIS A 46 -2.55 -19.24 0.94
N ASN A 47 -2.14 -18.66 2.07
CA ASN A 47 -2.64 -19.07 3.37
C ASN A 47 -4.16 -18.90 3.49
N ILE A 48 -4.72 -17.76 3.07
CA ILE A 48 -6.17 -17.53 3.07
C ILE A 48 -6.87 -18.49 2.11
N LEU A 49 -6.33 -18.69 0.90
CA LEU A 49 -6.94 -19.56 -0.11
C LEU A 49 -7.02 -21.02 0.37
N GLU A 50 -5.97 -21.49 1.05
CA GLU A 50 -5.89 -22.86 1.57
C GLU A 50 -6.84 -23.09 2.75
N HIS A 51 -6.91 -22.15 3.69
CA HIS A 51 -7.71 -22.32 4.91
C HIS A 51 -9.16 -21.83 4.76
N PHE A 52 -9.39 -20.86 3.89
CA PHE A 52 -10.67 -20.16 3.70
C PHE A 52 -10.95 -19.90 2.21
N PRO A 53 -11.10 -20.94 1.37
CA PRO A 53 -11.29 -20.78 -0.08
C PRO A 53 -12.56 -20.01 -0.46
N LEU A 54 -13.57 -19.97 0.43
CA LEU A 54 -14.82 -19.23 0.24
C LEU A 54 -14.81 -17.84 0.91
N HIS A 55 -13.64 -17.35 1.35
CA HIS A 55 -13.53 -16.05 1.99
C HIS A 55 -14.07 -14.93 1.06
N PRO A 56 -14.86 -13.96 1.56
CA PRO A 56 -15.47 -12.91 0.73
C PRO A 56 -14.49 -12.10 -0.13
N PHE A 57 -13.23 -12.04 0.29
CA PHE A 57 -12.13 -11.47 -0.48
C PHE A 57 -12.01 -12.03 -1.91
N PHE A 58 -12.27 -13.33 -2.10
CA PHE A 58 -12.14 -13.97 -3.42
C PHE A 58 -13.39 -13.82 -4.29
N THR A 59 -14.55 -13.61 -3.67
CA THR A 59 -15.85 -13.59 -4.37
C THR A 59 -16.38 -12.18 -4.62
N THR A 60 -15.91 -11.18 -3.87
CA THR A 60 -16.38 -9.80 -3.95
C THR A 60 -15.45 -8.96 -4.83
N ASP A 61 -16.02 -8.29 -5.83
CA ASP A 61 -15.26 -7.36 -6.68
C ASP A 61 -14.83 -6.12 -5.90
N GLY A 62 -13.59 -5.70 -6.12
CA GLY A 62 -13.00 -4.55 -5.41
C GLY A 62 -12.67 -4.80 -3.95
N ALA A 63 -12.85 -6.02 -3.41
CA ALA A 63 -12.45 -6.34 -2.05
C ALA A 63 -10.94 -6.14 -1.85
N ILE A 64 -10.60 -5.49 -0.74
CA ILE A 64 -9.23 -5.25 -0.28
C ILE A 64 -9.04 -6.00 1.02
N ILE A 65 -7.92 -6.70 1.16
CA ILE A 65 -7.46 -7.26 2.42
C ILE A 65 -6.08 -6.67 2.75
N TYR A 66 -5.66 -6.81 3.99
CA TYR A 66 -4.35 -6.39 4.44
C TYR A 66 -3.56 -7.55 5.02
N CYS A 67 -2.24 -7.53 4.84
CA CYS A 67 -1.32 -8.36 5.60
C CYS A 67 -0.33 -7.49 6.38
N ASP A 68 -0.11 -7.87 7.63
CA ASP A 68 0.83 -7.19 8.53
C ASP A 68 2.13 -7.98 8.59
N VAL A 69 3.25 -7.31 8.33
CA VAL A 69 4.58 -7.90 8.25
C VAL A 69 5.50 -7.16 9.21
N LEU A 70 6.16 -7.88 10.11
CA LEU A 70 7.16 -7.27 10.98
C LEU A 70 8.32 -6.71 10.14
N TYR A 71 8.69 -5.46 10.41
CA TYR A 71 9.74 -4.78 9.66
C TYR A 71 10.45 -3.78 10.56
N ASN A 72 11.77 -3.91 10.67
CA ASN A 72 12.59 -3.04 11.48
C ASN A 72 13.01 -1.81 10.67
N PHE A 73 12.49 -0.64 11.05
CA PHE A 73 12.92 0.63 10.47
C PHE A 73 14.19 1.13 11.17
N ALA A 74 15.26 1.38 10.41
CA ALA A 74 16.46 2.03 10.93
C ALA A 74 16.14 3.37 11.61
N GLY A 75 16.78 3.65 12.75
CA GLY A 75 16.59 4.89 13.52
C GLY A 75 15.30 4.94 14.34
N HIS A 76 14.46 3.91 14.24
CA HIS A 76 13.32 3.71 15.12
C HIS A 76 13.62 2.50 16.00
N ASP A 77 14.20 2.76 17.18
CA ASP A 77 14.40 1.71 18.19
C ASP A 77 13.07 0.98 18.38
N THR A 78 13.12 -0.35 18.40
CA THR A 78 11.96 -1.19 18.74
C THR A 78 11.35 -0.61 20.02
N PRO A 79 10.12 -0.04 19.97
CA PRO A 79 9.53 0.53 21.16
C PRO A 79 9.37 -0.58 22.21
N PRO A 80 9.36 -0.23 23.50
CA PRO A 80 9.26 -1.20 24.60
C PRO A 80 8.01 -2.11 24.50
N ASP A 81 7.03 -1.73 23.66
CA ASP A 81 5.69 -2.32 23.61
C ASP A 81 5.34 -2.98 22.26
N GLY A 82 6.23 -3.02 21.26
CA GLY A 82 5.87 -3.70 20.01
C GLY A 82 6.84 -3.56 18.85
N ASN A 83 7.01 -4.65 18.11
CA ASN A 83 7.76 -4.65 16.85
C ASN A 83 7.12 -3.67 15.84
N SER A 84 7.95 -2.91 15.13
CA SER A 84 7.48 -2.14 13.98
C SER A 84 7.00 -3.07 12.87
N MET A 85 6.00 -2.62 12.12
CA MET A 85 5.40 -3.44 11.06
C MET A 85 5.02 -2.61 9.84
N ILE A 86 4.91 -3.30 8.71
CA ILE A 86 4.36 -2.78 7.47
C ILE A 86 3.01 -3.47 7.25
N ARG A 87 1.98 -2.67 7.00
CA ARG A 87 0.67 -3.14 6.54
C ARG A 87 0.58 -2.95 5.04
N ILE A 88 0.34 -4.05 4.33
CA ILE A 88 0.20 -4.06 2.87
C ILE A 88 -1.26 -4.32 2.55
N SER A 89 -1.95 -3.34 1.98
CA SER A 89 -3.34 -3.50 1.51
C SER A 89 -3.34 -3.85 0.03
N PHE A 90 -4.05 -4.90 -0.37
CA PHE A 90 -4.04 -5.38 -1.75
C PHE A 90 -5.38 -5.99 -2.19
N TYR A 91 -5.61 -6.00 -3.51
CA TYR A 91 -6.79 -6.58 -4.16
C TYR A 91 -6.64 -8.08 -4.40
N LYS A 92 -7.73 -8.78 -4.74
CA LYS A 92 -7.69 -10.21 -5.16
C LYS A 92 -6.77 -10.50 -6.35
N SER A 93 -6.50 -9.51 -7.19
CA SER A 93 -5.50 -9.59 -8.29
C SER A 93 -4.06 -9.49 -7.80
N LYS A 94 -3.84 -9.37 -6.49
CA LYS A 94 -2.56 -9.08 -5.82
C LYS A 94 -1.99 -7.69 -6.13
N ALA A 95 -2.74 -6.84 -6.83
CA ALA A 95 -2.37 -5.45 -7.02
C ALA A 95 -2.36 -4.72 -5.66
N ILE A 96 -1.27 -4.02 -5.36
CA ILE A 96 -1.13 -3.24 -4.14
C ILE A 96 -2.06 -2.03 -4.21
N TYR A 97 -2.91 -1.89 -3.20
CA TYR A 97 -3.76 -0.72 -3.00
C TYR A 97 -3.00 0.38 -2.25
N GLY A 98 -2.24 0.01 -1.22
CA GLY A 98 -1.47 0.94 -0.39
C GLY A 98 -0.57 0.23 0.61
N VAL A 99 0.42 0.96 1.12
CA VAL A 99 1.39 0.46 2.10
C VAL A 99 1.52 1.49 3.23
N GLN A 100 1.41 1.02 4.47
CA GLN A 100 1.52 1.83 5.68
C GLN A 100 2.59 1.26 6.61
N ALA A 101 3.35 2.13 7.25
CA ALA A 101 4.28 1.77 8.32
C ALA A 101 3.66 2.07 9.69
N TYR A 102 3.80 1.13 10.61
CA TYR A 102 3.37 1.25 11.99
C TYR A 102 4.61 1.25 12.89
N VAL A 103 4.86 2.37 13.56
CA VAL A 103 5.99 2.54 14.49
C VAL A 103 5.50 3.27 15.73
N SER A 104 5.75 2.70 16.91
CA SER A 104 5.35 3.30 18.20
C SER A 104 3.88 3.73 18.23
N SER A 105 2.99 2.88 17.73
CA SER A 105 1.54 3.12 17.60
C SER A 105 1.15 4.26 16.65
N GLN A 106 2.08 4.85 15.90
CA GLN A 106 1.83 5.83 14.86
C GLN A 106 1.75 5.15 13.49
N VAL A 107 0.90 5.69 12.62
CA VAL A 107 0.69 5.21 11.25
C VAL A 107 1.28 6.22 10.27
N HIS A 108 2.08 5.73 9.34
CA HIS A 108 2.71 6.54 8.30
C HIS A 108 2.40 5.97 6.92
N GLU A 109 1.81 6.79 6.06
CA GLU A 109 1.57 6.42 4.65
C GLU A 109 2.88 6.36 3.88
N CYS A 110 3.14 5.22 3.24
CA CYS A 110 4.31 5.07 2.39
C CYS A 110 4.06 5.58 0.98
N GLN A 111 5.08 6.14 0.35
CA GLN A 111 4.97 6.73 -0.98
C GLN A 111 5.40 5.73 -2.06
N PRO A 112 4.64 5.55 -3.15
CA PRO A 112 5.04 4.66 -4.23
C PRO A 112 6.30 5.17 -4.93
N ILE A 113 7.22 4.26 -5.26
CA ILE A 113 8.41 4.54 -6.06
C ILE A 113 8.10 4.11 -7.49
N ALA A 114 7.93 5.07 -8.39
CA ALA A 114 7.68 4.80 -9.81
C ALA A 114 8.96 4.41 -10.53
N ILE A 115 8.89 3.39 -11.40
CA ILE A 115 9.93 3.11 -12.39
C ILE A 115 9.89 4.23 -13.44
N TRP A 116 10.95 5.02 -13.54
CA TRP A 116 11.16 5.93 -14.65
C TRP A 116 11.93 5.16 -15.73
N SER A 117 11.20 4.56 -16.67
CA SER A 117 11.76 3.93 -17.88
C SER A 117 11.93 4.92 -19.01
#